data_AF-A0A098T776-F1
#
_entry.id   AF-A0A098T776-F1
#
_cell.length_a   1.000
_cell.length_b   1.000
_cell.length_c   1.000
_cell.angle_alpha   90.00
_cell.angle_beta   90.00
_cell.angle_gamma   90.00
#
_symmetry.space_group_name_H-M   'P 1'
#
loop_
_entity.id
_entity.type
_entity.pdbx_description
1 polymer ?
#
loop_
_entity_poly.entity_id
_entity_poly.type
_entity_poly.pdbx_seq_one_letter_code
_entity_poly.pdbx_strand_id
1 'polypeptide(L)'
;MVTSVAAAVLVLLAFLAVFADWVAPYDPLRQSLMEALQGPSAAHWLGTDDLGRDVLSRLIHGCRIAVIAAAEATTIAVLLGVPIGLFIGYRGGVWDWIVMRIVEAVVSIPGIMVAIAIIAILGAGLHRAMIALGILFSTSFLRLARGVVLAEREEVYVRSARVIGASDRRILMRHIFPNIAPPLIVQVTLTVGAVLLAEAGLSFIGLGVQPPQASWGTMLNTAAAFMDFNWFLSVPPGIAIILTVLSVNLLGDVLRDSIGRGIAVETRPETPAARFAAAPGAAEPVVLPRRADEVLRVENLQVMVPAPGGEVPVITDLSFSIARGETLGLVGESGSGKTLTGLAILGLLGAGVRATHGAILLNGQDLRALSPRQIEQVRGNEVAMVFQDPTTSLNPAFTVGSQIAEVLRVKQGLNRAQAWARAVELIDRVGIPRPEERARAYPHELSGGMAQRIAIARALSCNPSLLIADEPTTALDVTVQQEILDLFRDLQAEFGMAILFVTHDLAVAADICDRISVMYAGEMVEMAGVDALFADPRHPYTAGLLHAMPHASDRMPPLPTIRGNVPRPGDWPSGCRFSDRCDFRVAACDARIPLLGRERLVRCIRAGELELEAAS
;
A
#
# COMPACT_ATOMS: atom_id res chain seq x y z
N MET A 1 -2.04 21.66 -5.39
CA MET A 1 -1.70 22.92 -6.11
C MET A 1 -0.93 22.64 -7.38
N VAL A 2 0.26 22.01 -7.33
CA VAL A 2 1.07 21.68 -8.53
C VAL A 2 0.31 20.83 -9.55
N THR A 3 -0.45 19.84 -9.07
CA THR A 3 -1.26 18.94 -9.91
C THR A 3 -2.42 19.65 -10.61
N SER A 4 -3.09 20.56 -9.90
CA SER A 4 -4.16 21.40 -10.45
C SER A 4 -3.64 22.35 -11.53
N VAL A 5 -2.42 22.87 -11.37
CA VAL A 5 -1.75 23.71 -12.37
C VAL A 5 -1.40 22.88 -13.61
N ALA A 6 -0.80 21.70 -13.45
CA ALA A 6 -0.49 20.80 -14.57
C ALA A 6 -1.75 20.40 -15.36
N ALA A 7 -2.85 20.07 -14.66
CA ALA A 7 -4.13 19.76 -15.29
C ALA A 7 -4.69 20.97 -16.06
N ALA A 8 -4.65 22.17 -15.47
CA ALA A 8 -5.10 23.39 -16.13
C ALA A 8 -4.28 23.70 -17.39
N VAL A 9 -2.96 23.51 -17.35
CA VAL A 9 -2.07 23.66 -18.51
C VAL A 9 -2.45 22.67 -19.62
N LEU A 10 -2.69 21.40 -19.31
CA LEU A 10 -3.09 20.42 -20.31
C LEU A 10 -4.47 20.71 -20.91
N VAL A 11 -5.43 21.16 -20.10
CA VAL A 11 -6.74 21.59 -20.57
C VAL A 11 -6.61 22.81 -21.49
N LEU A 12 -5.77 23.78 -21.13
CA LEU A 12 -5.47 24.93 -21.98
C LEU A 12 -4.83 24.49 -23.30
N LEU A 13 -3.84 23.60 -23.28
CA LEU A 13 -3.18 23.09 -24.49
C LEU A 13 -4.17 22.32 -25.38
N ALA A 14 -5.04 21.49 -24.81
CA ALA A 14 -6.09 20.80 -25.56
C ALA A 14 -7.08 21.81 -26.18
N PHE A 15 -7.46 22.84 -25.43
CA PHE A 15 -8.32 23.92 -25.93
C PHE A 15 -7.66 24.69 -27.08
N LEU A 16 -6.40 25.10 -26.92
CA LEU A 16 -5.62 25.78 -27.97
C LEU A 16 -5.45 24.90 -29.20
N ALA A 17 -5.21 23.59 -29.02
CA ALA A 17 -5.10 22.65 -30.13
C ALA A 17 -6.39 22.51 -30.93
N VAL A 18 -7.54 22.40 -30.25
CA VAL A 18 -8.85 22.25 -30.92
C VAL A 18 -9.27 23.56 -31.58
N PHE A 19 -9.23 24.67 -30.86
CA PHE A 19 -9.75 25.96 -31.29
C PHE A 19 -8.69 26.90 -31.89
N ALA A 20 -7.55 26.36 -32.39
CA ALA A 20 -6.44 27.16 -32.89
C ALA A 20 -6.88 28.21 -33.94
N ASP A 21 -7.76 27.83 -34.87
CA ASP A 21 -8.23 28.71 -35.95
C ASP A 21 -9.06 29.91 -35.44
N TRP A 22 -9.62 29.81 -34.23
CA TRP A 22 -10.46 30.85 -33.62
C TRP A 22 -9.71 31.66 -32.56
N VAL A 23 -8.71 31.07 -31.91
CA VAL A 23 -7.96 31.70 -30.82
C VAL A 23 -6.72 32.43 -31.34
N ALA A 24 -6.15 32.01 -32.47
CA ALA A 24 -4.98 32.67 -33.05
C ALA A 24 -5.33 34.11 -33.49
N PRO A 25 -4.57 35.14 -33.04
CA PRO A 25 -4.86 36.54 -33.37
C PRO A 25 -4.73 36.84 -34.88
N TYR A 26 -3.82 36.14 -35.55
CA TYR A 26 -3.53 36.26 -36.97
C TYR A 26 -3.49 34.89 -37.65
N ASP A 27 -3.69 34.86 -38.97
CA ASP A 27 -3.39 33.67 -39.77
C ASP A 27 -1.90 33.30 -39.60
N PRO A 28 -1.56 32.07 -39.16
CA PRO A 28 -0.18 31.64 -38.92
C PRO A 28 0.70 31.67 -40.17
N LEU A 29 0.11 31.75 -41.37
CA LEU A 29 0.81 31.80 -42.65
C LEU A 29 0.94 33.22 -43.21
N ARG A 30 0.31 34.23 -42.59
CA ARG A 30 0.36 35.62 -43.06
C ARG A 30 1.77 36.19 -42.91
N GLN A 31 2.39 36.57 -44.03
CA GLN A 31 3.76 37.10 -44.09
C GLN A 31 3.77 38.63 -44.27
N SER A 32 4.77 39.27 -43.66
CA SER A 32 4.98 40.72 -43.72
C SER A 32 6.46 41.02 -43.54
N LEU A 33 7.21 41.12 -44.65
CA LEU A 33 8.67 41.32 -44.58
C LEU A 33 9.08 42.64 -43.90
N MET A 34 8.19 43.65 -43.90
CA MET A 34 8.40 44.91 -43.18
C MET A 34 8.34 44.73 -41.66
N GLU A 35 7.66 43.69 -41.21
CA GLU A 35 7.51 43.32 -39.81
C GLU A 35 8.39 42.12 -39.44
N ALA A 36 9.40 41.78 -40.23
CA ALA A 36 10.27 40.63 -39.94
C ALA A 36 11.14 40.87 -38.68
N LEU A 37 11.33 39.80 -37.91
CA LEU A 37 12.21 39.74 -36.72
C LEU A 37 11.91 40.78 -35.63
N GLN A 38 10.66 41.25 -35.53
CA GLN A 38 10.29 42.21 -34.48
C GLN A 38 10.22 41.52 -33.11
N GLY A 39 10.69 42.22 -32.08
CA GLY A 39 10.47 41.82 -30.70
C GLY A 39 9.00 41.93 -30.28
N PRO A 40 8.65 41.45 -29.07
CA PRO A 40 7.29 41.55 -28.55
C PRO A 40 6.78 42.99 -28.51
N SER A 41 5.57 43.19 -29.05
CA SER A 41 4.90 44.49 -29.18
C SER A 41 3.40 44.37 -28.92
N ALA A 42 2.69 45.49 -28.84
CA ALA A 42 1.24 45.49 -28.64
C ALA A 42 0.47 44.85 -29.83
N ALA A 43 1.04 44.92 -31.03
CA ALA A 43 0.49 44.26 -32.22
C ALA A 43 0.85 42.77 -32.24
N HIS A 44 2.09 42.42 -31.90
CA HIS A 44 2.58 41.05 -31.90
C HIS A 44 3.11 40.68 -30.51
N TRP A 45 2.27 40.07 -29.67
CA TRP A 45 2.57 39.86 -28.24
C TRP A 45 3.84 39.06 -27.97
N LEU A 46 4.20 38.14 -28.87
CA LEU A 46 5.43 37.36 -28.82
C LEU A 46 6.43 37.72 -29.93
N GLY A 47 6.18 38.83 -30.64
CA GLY A 47 6.98 39.25 -31.79
C GLY A 47 6.65 38.48 -33.07
N THR A 48 7.51 38.64 -34.06
CA THR A 48 7.37 38.07 -35.41
C THR A 48 8.63 37.34 -35.85
N ASP A 49 8.45 36.33 -36.71
CA ASP A 49 9.58 35.55 -37.23
C ASP A 49 10.29 36.20 -38.43
N ASP A 50 11.19 35.44 -39.06
CA ASP A 50 11.99 35.82 -40.23
C ASP A 50 11.17 36.27 -41.45
N LEU A 51 9.92 35.82 -41.57
CA LEU A 51 8.99 36.20 -42.63
C LEU A 51 7.92 37.19 -42.14
N GLY A 52 8.06 37.71 -40.91
CA GLY A 52 7.09 38.61 -40.29
C GLY A 52 5.78 37.94 -39.89
N ARG A 53 5.77 36.62 -39.71
CA ARG A 53 4.58 35.90 -39.21
C ARG A 53 4.51 36.03 -37.69
N ASP A 54 3.29 36.15 -37.17
CA ASP A 54 3.07 36.27 -35.72
C ASP A 54 3.46 34.99 -34.96
N VAL A 55 4.38 35.12 -33.99
CA VAL A 55 4.93 33.99 -33.24
C VAL A 55 3.87 33.33 -32.35
N LEU A 56 2.91 34.08 -31.80
CA LEU A 56 1.85 33.55 -30.94
C LEU A 56 0.87 32.69 -31.74
N SER A 57 0.41 33.17 -32.90
CA SER A 57 -0.42 32.40 -33.84
C SER A 57 0.26 31.11 -34.27
N ARG A 58 1.57 31.17 -34.59
CA ARG A 58 2.35 29.97 -34.93
C ARG A 58 2.51 29.01 -33.75
N LEU A 59 2.67 29.53 -32.53
CA LEU A 59 2.78 28.72 -31.30
C LEU A 59 1.50 27.93 -31.02
N ILE A 60 0.33 28.57 -31.19
CA ILE A 60 -1.00 27.95 -31.01
C ILE A 60 -1.22 26.84 -32.05
N HIS A 61 -0.90 27.09 -33.32
CA HIS A 61 -0.99 26.06 -34.35
C HIS A 61 0.02 24.92 -34.16
N GLY A 62 1.22 25.25 -33.67
CA GLY A 62 2.22 24.25 -33.26
C GLY A 62 1.72 23.35 -32.12
N CYS A 63 0.91 23.88 -31.20
CA CYS A 63 0.26 23.09 -30.15
C CYS A 63 -0.69 22.02 -30.72
N ARG A 64 -1.46 22.37 -31.77
CA ARG A 64 -2.34 21.42 -32.47
C ARG A 64 -1.54 20.27 -33.06
N ILE A 65 -0.44 20.56 -33.75
CA ILE A 65 0.47 19.56 -34.32
C ILE A 65 1.03 18.64 -33.23
N ALA A 66 1.52 19.22 -32.13
CA ALA A 66 2.10 18.49 -31.01
C ALA A 66 1.10 17.49 -30.39
N VAL A 67 -0.15 17.91 -30.18
CA VAL A 67 -1.22 17.05 -29.64
C VAL A 67 -1.57 15.90 -30.60
N ILE A 68 -1.72 16.19 -31.90
CA ILE A 68 -2.00 15.17 -32.92
C ILE A 68 -0.85 14.14 -32.96
N ALA A 69 0.39 14.63 -32.98
CA ALA A 69 1.59 13.80 -33.01
C ALA A 69 1.63 12.81 -31.83
N ALA A 70 1.43 13.33 -30.63
CA ALA A 70 1.47 12.54 -29.41
C ALA A 70 0.33 11.51 -29.34
N ALA A 71 -0.88 11.88 -29.77
CA ALA A 71 -2.03 10.97 -29.81
C ALA A 71 -1.81 9.82 -30.82
N GLU A 72 -1.33 10.13 -32.02
CA GLU A 72 -1.13 9.15 -33.10
C GLU A 72 -0.06 8.11 -32.72
N ALA A 73 1.15 8.54 -32.38
CA ALA A 73 2.25 7.63 -32.09
C ALA A 73 1.97 6.78 -30.83
N THR A 74 1.43 7.40 -29.78
CA THR A 74 1.13 6.69 -28.52
C THR A 74 0.02 5.66 -28.70
N THR A 75 -1.02 5.98 -29.47
CA THR A 75 -2.11 5.02 -29.75
C THR A 75 -1.58 3.80 -30.49
N ILE A 76 -0.74 4.00 -31.51
CA ILE A 76 -0.09 2.90 -32.24
C ILE A 76 0.78 2.07 -31.30
N ALA A 77 1.58 2.73 -30.46
CA ALA A 77 2.48 2.06 -29.52
C ALA A 77 1.72 1.16 -28.53
N VAL A 78 0.60 1.65 -27.98
CA VAL A 78 -0.24 0.89 -27.06
C VAL A 78 -0.96 -0.27 -27.75
N LEU A 79 -1.61 0.00 -28.89
CA LEU A 79 -2.39 -1.01 -29.62
C LEU A 79 -1.54 -2.16 -30.15
N LEU A 80 -0.27 -1.91 -30.47
CA LEU A 80 0.65 -2.94 -30.92
C LEU A 80 1.38 -3.60 -29.74
N GLY A 81 1.94 -2.81 -28.82
CA GLY A 81 2.80 -3.31 -27.76
C GLY A 81 2.06 -4.12 -26.69
N VAL A 82 0.93 -3.61 -26.18
CA VAL A 82 0.23 -4.23 -25.04
C VAL A 82 -0.31 -5.62 -25.37
N PRO A 83 -1.04 -5.85 -26.48
CA PRO A 83 -1.56 -7.18 -26.80
C PRO A 83 -0.46 -8.22 -27.03
N ILE A 84 0.64 -7.83 -27.71
CA ILE A 84 1.78 -8.73 -27.94
C ILE A 84 2.46 -9.08 -26.61
N GLY A 85 2.71 -8.08 -25.76
CA GLY A 85 3.33 -8.28 -24.45
C GLY A 85 2.49 -9.17 -23.54
N LEU A 86 1.17 -8.97 -23.51
CA LEU A 86 0.21 -9.83 -22.82
C LEU A 86 0.30 -11.29 -23.29
N PHE A 87 0.30 -11.48 -24.61
CA PHE A 87 0.33 -12.81 -25.21
C PHE A 87 1.62 -13.56 -24.89
N ILE A 88 2.79 -12.94 -25.12
CA ILE A 88 4.08 -13.60 -24.91
C ILE A 88 4.39 -13.81 -23.43
N GLY A 89 4.01 -12.87 -22.56
CA GLY A 89 4.21 -13.01 -21.11
C GLY A 89 3.38 -14.16 -20.53
N TYR A 90 2.15 -14.33 -21.01
CA TYR A 90 1.27 -15.39 -20.51
C TYR A 90 1.66 -16.76 -21.06
N ARG A 91 1.90 -16.86 -22.37
CA ARG A 91 2.18 -18.14 -23.05
C ARG A 91 3.62 -18.61 -22.85
N GLY A 92 4.58 -17.69 -22.76
CA GLY A 92 6.00 -17.98 -22.58
C GLY A 92 6.61 -18.81 -23.71
N GLY A 93 7.79 -19.39 -23.43
CA GLY A 93 8.46 -20.35 -24.30
C GLY A 93 9.01 -19.76 -25.61
N VAL A 94 8.80 -20.46 -26.72
CA VAL A 94 9.36 -20.09 -28.03
C VAL A 94 8.84 -18.73 -28.52
N TRP A 95 7.56 -18.43 -28.30
CA TRP A 95 6.97 -17.15 -28.70
C TRP A 95 7.64 -15.97 -28.00
N ASP A 96 7.91 -16.13 -26.71
CA ASP A 96 8.61 -15.13 -25.92
C ASP A 96 10.03 -14.90 -26.43
N TRP A 97 10.77 -15.99 -26.69
CA TRP A 97 12.14 -15.92 -27.20
C TRP A 97 12.24 -15.23 -28.56
N ILE A 98 11.37 -15.59 -29.53
CA ILE A 98 11.39 -15.01 -30.88
C ILE A 98 11.07 -13.51 -30.82
N VAL A 99 9.98 -13.13 -30.15
CA VAL A 99 9.54 -11.74 -30.12
C VAL A 99 10.55 -10.86 -29.40
N MET A 100 11.11 -11.34 -28.28
CA MET A 100 12.14 -10.59 -27.56
C MET A 100 13.41 -10.41 -28.38
N ARG A 101 13.82 -11.41 -29.20
CA ARG A 101 14.96 -11.26 -30.10
C ARG A 101 14.74 -10.16 -31.15
N ILE A 102 13.53 -10.06 -31.70
CA ILE A 102 13.16 -9.00 -32.63
C ILE A 102 13.19 -7.64 -31.92
N VAL A 103 12.61 -7.55 -30.72
CA VAL A 103 12.60 -6.32 -29.92
C VAL A 103 14.03 -5.87 -29.59
N GLU A 104 14.91 -6.79 -29.17
CA GLU A 104 16.33 -6.50 -28.91
C GLU A 104 17.05 -6.00 -30.16
N ALA A 105 16.81 -6.61 -31.32
CA ALA A 105 17.37 -6.17 -32.58
C ALA A 105 16.91 -4.74 -32.93
N VAL A 106 15.61 -4.43 -32.77
CA VAL A 106 15.07 -3.09 -33.03
C VAL A 106 15.65 -2.05 -32.07
N VAL A 107 15.71 -2.35 -30.77
CA VAL A 107 16.18 -1.42 -29.73
C VAL A 107 17.70 -1.22 -29.79
N SER A 108 18.45 -2.13 -30.41
CA SER A 108 19.89 -1.96 -30.62
C SER A 108 20.25 -0.84 -31.61
N ILE A 109 19.30 -0.41 -32.44
CA ILE A 109 19.47 0.69 -33.38
C ILE A 109 19.03 2.00 -32.70
N PRO A 110 19.83 3.08 -32.73
CA PRO A 110 19.41 4.37 -32.16
C PRO A 110 18.09 4.84 -32.80
N GLY A 111 17.10 5.17 -31.96
CA GLY A 111 15.74 5.48 -32.42
C GLY A 111 15.67 6.61 -33.45
N ILE A 112 16.56 7.61 -33.37
CA ILE A 112 16.64 8.68 -34.36
C ILE A 112 17.08 8.17 -35.74
N MET A 113 17.98 7.18 -35.80
CA MET A 113 18.41 6.59 -37.07
C MET A 113 17.29 5.78 -37.71
N VAL A 114 16.52 5.05 -36.89
CA VAL A 114 15.32 4.34 -37.36
C VAL A 114 14.30 5.33 -37.91
N ALA A 115 14.05 6.44 -37.20
CA ALA A 115 13.15 7.49 -37.66
C ALA A 115 13.61 8.13 -38.97
N ILE A 116 14.90 8.49 -39.09
CA ILE A 116 15.48 9.05 -40.32
C ILE A 116 15.38 8.07 -41.49
N ALA A 117 15.74 6.80 -41.28
CA ALA A 117 15.67 5.78 -42.32
C ALA A 117 14.24 5.56 -42.81
N ILE A 118 13.28 5.51 -41.89
CA ILE A 118 11.86 5.38 -42.24
C ILE A 118 11.37 6.61 -43.00
N ILE A 119 11.74 7.82 -42.58
CA ILE A 119 11.39 9.06 -43.28
C ILE A 119 12.05 9.13 -44.67
N ALA A 120 13.28 8.64 -44.83
CA ALA A 120 13.94 8.57 -46.13
C ALA A 120 13.22 7.62 -47.10
N ILE A 121 12.64 6.53 -46.61
CA ILE A 121 11.92 5.53 -47.42
C ILE A 121 10.48 5.97 -47.70
N LEU A 122 9.74 6.37 -46.66
CA LEU A 122 8.32 6.71 -46.76
C LEU A 122 8.10 8.17 -47.19
N GLY A 123 9.14 9.00 -47.18
CA GLY A 123 9.08 10.44 -47.43
C GLY A 123 8.74 11.25 -46.17
N ALA A 124 9.13 12.53 -46.16
CA ALA A 124 8.86 13.46 -45.06
C ALA A 124 7.35 13.68 -44.83
N GLY A 125 6.99 13.91 -43.57
CA GLY A 125 5.62 14.21 -43.17
C GLY A 125 5.30 13.73 -41.74
N LEU A 126 4.44 14.49 -41.06
CA LEU A 126 4.07 14.27 -39.66
C LEU A 126 3.58 12.84 -39.40
N HIS A 127 2.51 12.42 -40.08
CA HIS A 127 1.87 11.12 -39.85
C HIS A 127 2.81 9.94 -40.10
N ARG A 128 3.63 10.03 -41.16
CA ARG A 128 4.62 8.97 -41.48
C ARG A 128 5.67 8.85 -40.38
N ALA A 129 6.15 9.97 -39.85
CA ALA A 129 7.06 10.00 -38.72
C ALA A 129 6.40 9.46 -37.43
N MET A 130 5.13 9.77 -37.18
CA MET A 130 4.42 9.29 -35.98
C MET A 130 4.10 7.81 -36.02
N ILE A 131 3.77 7.24 -37.19
CA ILE A 131 3.65 5.79 -37.38
C ILE A 131 4.99 5.10 -37.06
N ALA A 132 6.09 5.64 -37.60
CA ALA A 132 7.44 5.13 -37.35
C ALA A 132 7.79 5.12 -35.86
N LEU A 133 7.59 6.26 -35.19
CA LEU A 133 7.82 6.40 -33.75
C LEU A 133 6.88 5.51 -32.92
N GLY A 134 5.61 5.39 -33.31
CA GLY A 134 4.65 4.53 -32.63
C GLY A 134 5.06 3.05 -32.66
N ILE A 135 5.55 2.55 -33.80
CA ILE A 135 6.11 1.19 -33.91
C ILE A 135 7.34 1.06 -33.02
N LEU A 136 8.24 2.04 -33.02
CA LEU A 136 9.43 2.01 -32.18
C LEU A 136 9.08 1.97 -30.68
N PHE A 137 8.20 2.87 -30.23
CA PHE A 137 7.77 2.95 -28.83
C PHE A 137 6.88 1.78 -28.40
N SER A 138 6.24 1.06 -29.32
CA SER A 138 5.47 -0.15 -29.01
C SER A 138 6.30 -1.21 -28.26
N THR A 139 7.61 -1.26 -28.52
CA THR A 139 8.54 -2.17 -27.85
C THR A 139 8.59 -1.94 -26.34
N SER A 140 8.43 -0.69 -25.89
CA SER A 140 8.41 -0.34 -24.45
C SER A 140 7.15 -0.86 -23.78
N PHE A 141 5.99 -0.69 -24.41
CA PHE A 141 4.72 -1.24 -23.93
C PHE A 141 4.70 -2.77 -23.91
N LEU A 142 5.27 -3.40 -24.94
CA LEU A 142 5.41 -4.85 -25.04
C LEU A 142 6.23 -5.40 -23.87
N ARG A 143 7.41 -4.83 -23.63
CA ARG A 143 8.30 -5.25 -22.54
C ARG A 143 7.65 -5.05 -21.17
N LEU A 144 6.96 -3.94 -20.98
CA LEU A 144 6.25 -3.64 -19.74
C LEU A 144 5.11 -4.62 -19.47
N ALA A 145 4.21 -4.81 -20.44
CA ALA A 145 3.09 -5.73 -20.31
C ALA A 145 3.59 -7.17 -20.06
N ARG A 146 4.62 -7.61 -20.80
CA ARG A 146 5.26 -8.91 -20.58
C ARG A 146 5.78 -9.07 -19.15
N GLY A 147 6.52 -8.08 -18.65
CA GLY A 147 7.14 -8.12 -17.32
C GLY A 147 6.11 -8.29 -16.20
N VAL A 148 5.01 -7.53 -16.25
CA VAL A 148 3.94 -7.62 -15.25
C VAL A 148 3.21 -8.96 -15.35
N VAL A 149 2.90 -9.45 -16.55
CA VAL A 149 2.23 -10.75 -16.72
C VAL A 149 3.07 -11.90 -16.16
N LEU A 150 4.39 -11.85 -16.32
CA LEU A 150 5.28 -12.89 -15.79
C LEU A 150 5.23 -12.97 -14.26
N ALA A 151 5.07 -11.84 -13.57
CA ALA A 151 4.88 -11.82 -12.12
C ALA A 151 3.47 -12.28 -11.74
N GLU A 152 2.44 -11.68 -12.33
CA GLU A 152 1.04 -11.95 -11.96
C GLU A 152 0.60 -13.38 -12.25
N ARG A 153 1.15 -14.04 -13.29
CA ARG A 153 0.78 -15.43 -13.61
C ARG A 153 1.20 -16.45 -12.54
N GLU A 154 2.15 -16.08 -11.67
CA GLU A 154 2.68 -16.97 -10.63
C GLU A 154 1.88 -16.90 -9.33
N GLU A 155 1.02 -15.87 -9.20
CA GLU A 155 0.16 -15.65 -8.04
C GLU A 155 -0.87 -16.75 -7.80
N VAL A 156 -1.20 -16.94 -6.52
CA VAL A 156 -2.09 -18.02 -6.07
C VAL A 156 -3.48 -17.92 -6.71
N TYR A 157 -4.03 -16.70 -6.83
CA TYR A 157 -5.36 -16.51 -7.39
C TYR A 157 -5.44 -16.88 -8.89
N VAL A 158 -4.34 -16.73 -9.65
CA VAL A 158 -4.27 -17.16 -11.06
C VAL A 158 -4.21 -18.69 -11.15
N ARG A 159 -3.43 -19.33 -10.28
CA ARG A 159 -3.38 -20.81 -10.19
C ARG A 159 -4.74 -21.38 -9.80
N SER A 160 -5.42 -20.78 -8.82
CA SER A 160 -6.78 -21.15 -8.43
C SER A 160 -7.77 -21.01 -9.58
N ALA A 161 -7.68 -19.93 -10.37
CA ALA A 161 -8.52 -19.74 -11.55
C ALA A 161 -8.32 -20.85 -12.61
N ARG A 162 -7.09 -21.37 -12.79
CA ARG A 162 -6.83 -22.50 -13.69
C ARG A 162 -7.41 -23.81 -13.16
N VAL A 163 -7.32 -24.05 -11.85
CA VAL A 163 -7.85 -25.27 -11.21
C VAL A 163 -9.37 -25.39 -11.40
N ILE A 164 -10.09 -24.26 -11.35
CA ILE A 164 -11.54 -24.23 -11.63
C ILE A 164 -11.88 -24.26 -13.13
N GLY A 165 -10.90 -24.47 -14.01
CA GLY A 165 -11.08 -24.58 -15.45
C GLY A 165 -11.34 -23.25 -16.17
N ALA A 166 -10.94 -22.10 -15.61
CA ALA A 166 -11.09 -20.83 -16.31
C ALA A 166 -10.19 -20.79 -17.56
N SER A 167 -10.74 -20.29 -18.68
CA SER A 167 -9.99 -20.17 -19.93
C SER A 167 -8.89 -19.12 -19.84
N ASP A 168 -7.79 -19.32 -20.57
CA ASP A 168 -6.64 -18.40 -20.61
C ASP A 168 -7.06 -16.96 -20.94
N ARG A 169 -7.99 -16.77 -21.88
CA ARG A 169 -8.52 -15.45 -22.23
C ARG A 169 -9.24 -14.80 -21.06
N ARG A 170 -9.99 -15.58 -20.27
CA ARG A 170 -10.70 -15.09 -19.09
C ARG A 170 -9.72 -14.72 -17.99
N ILE A 171 -8.71 -15.55 -17.74
CA ILE A 171 -7.63 -15.27 -16.78
C ILE A 171 -6.93 -13.96 -17.16
N LEU A 172 -6.54 -13.83 -18.42
CA LEU A 172 -5.80 -12.68 -18.90
C LEU A 172 -6.60 -11.37 -18.81
N MET A 173 -7.88 -11.38 -19.21
CA MET A 173 -8.70 -10.15 -19.22
C MET A 173 -9.32 -9.80 -17.86
N ARG A 174 -9.69 -10.78 -17.05
CA ARG A 174 -10.41 -10.57 -15.78
C ARG A 174 -9.47 -10.45 -14.59
N HIS A 175 -8.34 -11.15 -14.61
CA HIS A 175 -7.48 -11.30 -13.45
C HIS A 175 -6.13 -10.59 -13.64
N ILE A 176 -5.52 -10.68 -14.82
CA ILE A 176 -4.17 -10.13 -15.06
C ILE A 176 -4.20 -8.70 -15.60
N PHE A 177 -5.02 -8.39 -16.62
CA PHE A 177 -5.07 -7.07 -17.25
C PHE A 177 -5.34 -5.90 -16.28
N PRO A 178 -6.24 -6.00 -15.28
CA PRO A 178 -6.45 -4.93 -14.31
C PRO A 178 -5.19 -4.53 -13.55
N ASN A 179 -4.29 -5.46 -13.27
CA ASN A 179 -3.02 -5.21 -12.56
C ASN A 179 -1.96 -4.57 -13.47
N ILE A 180 -2.15 -4.62 -14.79
CA ILE A 180 -1.26 -4.03 -15.79
C ILE A 180 -1.65 -2.57 -16.11
N ALA A 181 -2.92 -2.19 -15.87
CA ALA A 181 -3.40 -0.85 -16.18
C ALA A 181 -2.62 0.29 -15.48
N PRO A 182 -2.30 0.22 -14.15
CA PRO A 182 -1.54 1.28 -13.50
C PRO A 182 -0.16 1.57 -14.11
N PRO A 183 0.73 0.58 -14.32
CA PRO A 183 2.01 0.84 -14.96
C PRO A 183 1.89 1.26 -16.43
N LEU A 184 0.87 0.79 -17.16
CA LEU A 184 0.62 1.23 -18.54
C LEU A 184 0.29 2.72 -18.64
N ILE A 185 -0.49 3.26 -17.71
CA ILE A 185 -0.86 4.68 -17.69
C ILE A 185 0.39 5.55 -17.52
N VAL A 186 1.29 5.17 -16.62
CA VAL A 186 2.60 5.84 -16.46
C VAL A 186 3.37 5.80 -17.77
N GLN A 187 3.46 4.63 -18.38
CA GLN A 187 4.18 4.45 -19.64
C GLN A 187 3.59 5.28 -20.78
N VAL A 188 2.25 5.42 -20.85
CA VAL A 188 1.56 6.32 -21.78
C VAL A 188 2.04 7.75 -21.59
N THR A 189 2.05 8.26 -20.36
CA THR A 189 2.46 9.66 -20.12
C THR A 189 3.92 9.93 -20.46
N LEU A 190 4.84 9.02 -20.09
CA LEU A 190 6.25 9.13 -20.46
C LEU A 190 6.44 9.05 -21.98
N THR A 191 5.67 8.20 -22.66
CA THR A 191 5.72 8.06 -24.12
C THR A 191 5.21 9.32 -24.81
N VAL A 192 4.11 9.93 -24.34
CA VAL A 192 3.60 11.21 -24.86
C VAL A 192 4.68 12.28 -24.77
N GLY A 193 5.36 12.42 -23.63
CA GLY A 193 6.49 13.36 -23.47
C GLY A 193 7.65 13.06 -24.42
N ALA A 194 8.03 11.79 -24.56
CA ALA A 194 9.10 11.37 -25.47
C ALA A 194 8.76 11.61 -26.95
N VAL A 195 7.51 11.35 -27.36
CA VAL A 195 7.02 11.61 -28.71
C VAL A 195 7.04 13.10 -29.02
N LEU A 196 6.61 13.95 -28.08
CA LEU A 196 6.65 15.41 -28.26
C LEU A 196 8.08 15.92 -28.50
N LEU A 197 9.04 15.44 -27.71
CA LEU A 197 10.45 15.79 -27.89
C LEU A 197 11.01 15.26 -29.23
N ALA A 198 10.65 14.03 -29.60
CA ALA A 198 11.06 13.43 -30.87
C ALA A 198 10.46 14.16 -32.08
N GLU A 199 9.18 14.53 -32.03
CA GLU A 199 8.52 15.33 -33.07
C GLU A 199 9.20 16.69 -33.22
N ALA A 200 9.41 17.41 -32.11
CA ALA A 200 10.08 18.70 -32.14
C ALA A 200 11.51 18.59 -32.71
N GLY A 201 12.25 17.54 -32.33
CA GLY A 201 13.59 17.26 -32.88
C GLY A 201 13.58 16.93 -34.37
N LEU A 202 12.65 16.09 -34.83
CA LEU A 202 12.51 15.74 -36.25
C LEU A 202 12.09 16.95 -37.09
N SER A 203 11.14 17.74 -36.60
CA SER A 203 10.72 19.00 -37.21
C SER A 203 11.85 20.03 -37.22
N PHE A 204 12.70 20.07 -36.19
CA PHE A 204 13.88 20.93 -36.15
C PHE A 204 14.92 20.57 -37.21
N ILE A 205 15.08 19.29 -37.56
CA ILE A 205 16.01 18.81 -38.59
C ILE A 205 15.35 18.82 -39.99
N GLY A 206 14.08 19.25 -40.11
CA GLY A 206 13.36 19.31 -41.38
C GLY A 206 12.84 17.96 -41.88
N LEU A 207 12.77 16.95 -41.02
CA LEU A 207 12.25 15.61 -41.34
C LEU A 207 10.81 15.39 -40.86
N GLY A 208 10.32 16.25 -39.95
CA GLY A 208 8.96 16.25 -39.43
C GLY A 208 8.01 17.11 -40.28
N VAL A 209 7.36 18.08 -39.63
CA VAL A 209 6.45 19.03 -40.29
C VAL A 209 7.22 19.89 -41.29
N GLN A 210 6.65 20.05 -42.48
CA GLN A 210 7.26 20.83 -43.55
C GLN A 210 6.67 22.25 -43.63
N PRO A 211 7.49 23.27 -43.95
CA PRO A 211 6.99 24.59 -44.29
C PRO A 211 5.93 24.51 -45.41
N PRO A 212 4.85 25.30 -45.36
CA PRO A 212 4.69 26.50 -44.54
C PRO A 212 4.06 26.26 -43.15
N GLN A 213 3.73 25.02 -42.78
CA GLN A 213 3.05 24.70 -41.53
C GLN A 213 3.91 25.04 -40.30
N ALA A 214 3.25 25.44 -39.20
CA ALA A 214 3.91 25.75 -37.94
C ALA A 214 3.99 24.52 -37.03
N SER A 215 5.18 24.23 -36.51
CA SER A 215 5.43 23.30 -35.40
C SER A 215 6.44 23.91 -34.45
N TRP A 216 6.46 23.49 -33.18
CA TRP A 216 7.44 24.03 -32.23
C TRP A 216 8.89 23.72 -32.64
N GLY A 217 9.13 22.56 -33.27
CA GLY A 217 10.43 22.20 -33.83
C GLY A 217 10.86 23.10 -34.98
N THR A 218 9.98 23.39 -35.94
CA THR A 218 10.30 24.29 -37.07
C THR A 218 10.52 25.72 -36.59
N MET A 219 9.75 26.19 -35.61
CA MET A 219 9.96 27.51 -34.98
C MET A 219 11.33 27.61 -34.31
N LEU A 220 11.76 26.56 -33.59
CA LEU A 220 13.11 26.50 -33.00
C LEU A 220 14.21 26.47 -34.06
N ASN A 221 14.01 25.76 -35.18
CA ASN A 221 14.97 25.74 -36.28
C ASN A 221 15.15 27.15 -36.88
N THR A 222 14.05 27.85 -37.16
CA THR A 222 14.08 29.24 -37.61
C THR A 222 14.79 30.12 -36.59
N ALA A 223 14.42 30.03 -35.30
CA ALA A 223 15.04 30.85 -34.25
C ALA A 223 16.55 30.61 -34.12
N ALA A 224 17.03 29.37 -34.33
CA ALA A 224 18.44 29.04 -34.27
C ALA A 224 19.27 29.77 -35.34
N ALA A 225 18.70 30.00 -36.52
CA ALA A 225 19.36 30.75 -37.60
C ALA A 225 19.52 32.25 -37.30
N PHE A 226 18.70 32.80 -36.38
CA PHE A 226 18.66 34.24 -36.06
C PHE A 226 19.01 34.53 -34.60
N MET A 227 19.68 33.60 -33.91
CA MET A 227 19.95 33.69 -32.48
C MET A 227 20.78 34.93 -32.11
N ASP A 228 21.70 35.34 -32.98
CA ASP A 228 22.54 36.54 -32.80
C ASP A 228 21.73 37.85 -32.86
N PHE A 229 20.60 37.85 -33.57
CA PHE A 229 19.78 39.04 -33.79
C PHE A 229 18.55 39.10 -32.86
N ASN A 230 17.91 37.96 -32.63
CA ASN A 230 16.70 37.88 -31.83
C ASN A 230 16.62 36.52 -31.12
N TRP A 231 17.39 36.38 -30.05
CA TRP A 231 17.41 35.19 -29.19
C TRP A 231 16.02 34.84 -28.62
N PHE A 232 15.14 35.84 -28.43
CA PHE A 232 13.81 35.66 -27.86
C PHE A 232 12.91 34.76 -28.72
N LEU A 233 13.13 34.67 -30.04
CA LEU A 233 12.35 33.78 -30.92
C LEU A 233 12.42 32.30 -30.52
N SER A 234 13.49 31.88 -29.84
CA SER A 234 13.64 30.51 -29.35
C SER A 234 12.88 30.23 -28.05
N VAL A 235 12.55 31.28 -27.29
CA VAL A 235 12.01 31.15 -25.92
C VAL A 235 10.57 30.65 -25.92
N PRO A 236 9.61 31.23 -26.68
CA PRO A 236 8.22 30.75 -26.68
C PRO A 236 8.05 29.27 -27.05
N PRO A 237 8.60 28.75 -28.17
CA PRO A 237 8.45 27.33 -28.50
C PRO A 237 9.18 26.42 -27.49
N GLY A 238 10.32 26.85 -26.94
CA GLY A 238 11.03 26.12 -25.88
C GLY A 238 10.22 25.99 -24.59
N ILE A 239 9.63 27.09 -24.11
CA ILE A 239 8.76 27.08 -22.92
C ILE A 239 7.53 26.21 -23.15
N ALA A 240 6.91 26.28 -24.34
CA ALA A 240 5.75 25.46 -24.67
C ALA A 240 6.08 23.95 -24.60
N ILE A 241 7.23 23.52 -25.13
CA ILE A 241 7.70 22.13 -25.02
C ILE A 241 7.91 21.73 -23.57
N ILE A 242 8.65 22.54 -22.79
CA ILE A 242 8.97 22.24 -21.38
C ILE A 242 7.69 22.12 -20.55
N LEU A 243 6.79 23.10 -20.63
CA LEU A 243 5.54 23.12 -19.87
C LEU A 243 4.65 21.94 -20.24
N THR A 244 4.58 21.58 -21.52
CA THR A 244 3.76 20.46 -21.99
C THR A 244 4.31 19.14 -21.45
N VAL A 245 5.61 18.87 -21.64
CA VAL A 245 6.24 17.62 -21.19
C VAL A 245 6.16 17.47 -19.67
N LEU A 246 6.44 18.55 -18.93
CA LEU A 246 6.34 18.54 -17.47
C LEU A 246 4.91 18.27 -17.01
N SER A 247 3.92 18.92 -17.63
CA SER A 247 2.50 18.76 -17.25
C SER A 247 1.98 17.36 -17.54
N VAL A 248 2.35 16.76 -18.69
CA VAL A 248 1.99 15.38 -19.03
C VAL A 248 2.57 14.39 -18.02
N ASN A 249 3.86 14.50 -17.68
CA ASN A 249 4.52 13.59 -16.75
C ASN A 249 3.91 13.71 -15.34
N LEU A 250 3.70 14.94 -14.85
CA LEU A 250 3.06 15.19 -13.55
C LEU A 250 1.63 14.62 -13.49
N LEU A 251 0.85 14.77 -14.57
CA LEU A 251 -0.49 14.18 -14.63
C LEU A 251 -0.43 12.64 -14.59
N GLY A 252 0.56 12.04 -15.26
CA GLY A 252 0.78 10.60 -15.24
C GLY A 252 1.04 10.03 -13.86
N ASP A 253 1.91 10.69 -13.09
CA ASP A 253 2.20 10.29 -11.70
C ASP A 253 0.95 10.39 -10.81
N VAL A 254 0.12 11.42 -10.99
CA VAL A 254 -1.14 11.55 -10.25
C VAL A 254 -2.16 10.48 -10.64
N LEU A 255 -2.32 10.23 -11.94
CA LEU A 255 -3.23 9.19 -12.43
C LEU A 255 -2.79 7.81 -11.93
N ARG A 256 -1.48 7.53 -11.94
CA ARG A 256 -0.89 6.33 -11.34
C ARG A 256 -1.22 6.23 -9.86
N ASP A 257 -1.06 7.30 -9.09
CA ASP A 257 -1.34 7.30 -7.66
C ASP A 257 -2.83 7.08 -7.35
N SER A 258 -3.71 7.54 -8.24
CA SER A 258 -5.17 7.34 -8.10
C SER A 258 -5.65 5.93 -8.48
N ILE A 259 -4.94 5.25 -9.38
CA ILE A 259 -5.35 3.96 -9.96
C ILE A 259 -4.53 2.79 -9.38
N GLY A 260 -3.25 3.02 -9.11
CA GLY A 260 -2.30 2.08 -8.53
C GLY A 260 -2.42 1.90 -7.02
N ARG A 261 -3.28 2.68 -6.35
CA ARG A 261 -3.63 2.42 -4.97
C ARG A 261 -4.96 1.68 -4.89
N GLY A 262 -4.84 0.42 -4.45
CA GLY A 262 -5.55 0.07 -3.22
C GLY A 262 -5.26 1.16 -2.18
N ILE A 263 -6.16 2.15 -2.16
CA ILE A 263 -6.33 3.21 -1.17
C ILE A 263 -5.11 4.13 -0.94
N ALA A 264 -5.11 5.24 -1.67
CA ALA A 264 -4.40 6.47 -1.32
C ALA A 264 -5.25 7.26 -0.33
N VAL A 265 -5.01 7.10 0.97
CA VAL A 265 -5.57 8.07 1.93
C VAL A 265 -4.70 9.31 1.95
N GLU A 266 -5.28 10.42 1.47
CA GLU A 266 -4.87 11.76 1.90
C GLU A 266 -4.90 11.79 3.43
N THR A 267 -3.76 12.00 4.06
CA THR A 267 -3.72 12.55 5.42
C THR A 267 -4.15 14.02 5.35
N ARG A 268 -5.46 14.25 5.20
CA ARG A 268 -6.05 15.56 5.42
C ARG A 268 -6.07 15.81 6.93
N PRO A 269 -5.55 16.95 7.41
CA PRO A 269 -5.80 17.39 8.77
C PRO A 269 -7.28 17.72 8.90
N GLU A 270 -7.87 17.20 9.98
CA GLU A 270 -9.04 17.75 10.68
C GLU A 270 -10.33 17.89 9.87
N THR A 271 -11.19 16.88 10.02
CA THR A 271 -12.60 17.14 10.27
C THR A 271 -13.10 16.07 11.24
N PRO A 272 -13.58 16.43 12.45
CA PRO A 272 -14.19 15.44 13.32
C PRO A 272 -15.36 14.84 12.55
N ALA A 273 -15.33 13.54 12.33
CA ALA A 273 -16.38 12.83 11.62
C ALA A 273 -17.68 12.93 12.43
N ALA A 274 -18.41 14.02 12.23
CA ALA A 274 -19.77 14.19 12.67
C ALA A 274 -20.64 13.24 11.86
N ARG A 275 -20.77 11.98 12.33
CA ARG A 275 -21.90 11.06 12.08
C ARG A 275 -21.83 9.68 12.75
N PHE A 276 -20.93 9.48 13.70
CA PHE A 276 -21.18 8.52 14.78
C PHE A 276 -20.98 9.25 16.11
N ALA A 277 -21.91 10.19 16.38
CA ALA A 277 -22.12 10.59 17.76
C ALA A 277 -22.43 9.32 18.55
N ALA A 278 -21.77 9.14 19.69
CA ALA A 278 -22.13 8.13 20.67
C ALA A 278 -23.66 8.09 20.76
N ALA A 279 -24.24 6.89 20.59
CA ALA A 279 -25.67 6.72 20.76
C ALA A 279 -26.08 7.37 22.10
N PRO A 280 -27.13 8.20 22.15
CA PRO A 280 -27.61 8.75 23.41
C PRO A 280 -27.99 7.56 24.31
N GLY A 281 -27.24 7.37 25.40
CA GLY A 281 -27.40 6.21 26.29
C GLY A 281 -26.19 5.28 26.39
N ALA A 282 -24.99 5.70 25.95
CA ALA A 282 -23.76 4.99 26.31
C ALA A 282 -23.70 4.80 27.84
N ALA A 283 -23.82 3.53 28.26
CA ALA A 283 -23.62 3.12 29.63
C ALA A 283 -22.32 3.71 30.19
N GLU A 284 -22.28 4.00 31.49
CA GLU A 284 -21.09 4.56 32.15
C GLU A 284 -19.83 3.82 31.68
N PRO A 285 -18.78 4.55 31.26
CA PRO A 285 -17.56 3.94 30.76
C PRO A 285 -17.00 3.01 31.83
N VAL A 286 -16.56 1.82 31.42
CA VAL A 286 -15.87 0.89 32.30
C VAL A 286 -14.63 1.58 32.85
N VAL A 287 -14.69 2.01 34.11
CA VAL A 287 -13.52 2.56 34.80
C VAL A 287 -12.65 1.40 35.22
N LEU A 288 -11.73 1.00 34.34
CA LEU A 288 -10.65 0.09 34.73
C LEU A 288 -9.87 0.74 35.88
N PRO A 289 -9.71 0.08 37.04
CA PRO A 289 -8.93 0.63 38.13
C PRO A 289 -7.50 0.87 37.66
N ARG A 290 -6.99 2.09 37.82
CA ARG A 290 -5.61 2.43 37.45
C ARG A 290 -4.65 1.64 38.32
N ARG A 291 -3.78 0.82 37.71
CA ARG A 291 -2.63 0.24 38.42
C ARG A 291 -1.44 1.20 38.31
N ALA A 292 -0.60 1.25 39.34
CA ALA A 292 0.53 2.17 39.40
C ALA A 292 1.68 1.77 38.44
N ASP A 293 1.69 0.52 38.02
CA ASP A 293 2.68 -0.16 37.20
C ASP A 293 2.20 -0.46 35.76
N GLU A 294 1.12 0.21 35.30
CA GLU A 294 0.60 0.05 33.92
C GLU A 294 1.61 0.54 32.88
N VAL A 295 1.94 -0.33 31.93
CA VAL A 295 2.71 0.02 30.73
C VAL A 295 1.78 0.44 29.61
N LEU A 296 0.69 -0.30 29.38
CA LEU A 296 -0.30 -0.01 28.34
C LEU A 296 -1.70 0.11 28.96
N ARG A 297 -2.43 1.14 28.55
CA ARG A 297 -3.86 1.27 28.82
C ARG A 297 -4.60 1.68 27.55
N VAL A 298 -5.56 0.86 27.15
CA VAL A 298 -6.47 1.11 26.04
C VAL A 298 -7.84 1.40 26.64
N GLU A 299 -8.44 2.53 26.28
CA GLU A 299 -9.75 2.95 26.79
C GLU A 299 -10.69 3.21 25.61
N ASN A 300 -11.85 2.56 25.61
CA ASN A 300 -12.97 2.80 24.69
C ASN A 300 -12.54 2.84 23.21
N LEU A 301 -11.58 2.00 22.82
CA LEU A 301 -11.02 2.02 21.46
C LEU A 301 -12.11 1.62 20.46
N GLN A 302 -12.31 2.48 19.47
CA GLN A 302 -13.16 2.21 18.32
C GLN A 302 -12.36 2.33 17.02
N VAL A 303 -12.44 1.30 16.18
CA VAL A 303 -11.79 1.28 14.86
C VAL A 303 -12.85 1.12 13.78
N MET A 304 -12.80 1.98 12.77
CA MET A 304 -13.69 2.01 11.62
C MET A 304 -12.94 1.64 10.35
N VAL A 305 -13.57 0.89 9.45
CA VAL A 305 -13.03 0.46 8.15
C VAL A 305 -13.95 0.98 7.04
N PRO A 306 -13.42 1.43 5.88
CA PRO A 306 -14.23 1.89 4.77
C PRO A 306 -14.95 0.72 4.09
N ALA A 307 -16.23 0.90 3.78
CA ALA A 307 -17.04 -0.05 3.02
C ALA A 307 -17.88 0.66 1.93
N PRO A 308 -18.38 -0.06 0.90
CA PRO A 308 -19.14 0.52 -0.22
C PRO A 308 -20.42 1.31 0.16
N GLY A 309 -20.86 1.27 1.41
CA GLY A 309 -22.03 2.00 1.93
C GLY A 309 -21.72 3.00 3.05
N GLY A 310 -20.44 3.28 3.33
CA GLY A 310 -19.99 4.09 4.46
C GLY A 310 -18.97 3.36 5.31
N GLU A 311 -18.58 3.95 6.43
CA GLU A 311 -17.64 3.31 7.35
C GLU A 311 -18.36 2.35 8.29
N VAL A 312 -17.70 1.23 8.59
CA VAL A 312 -18.22 0.16 9.43
C VAL A 312 -17.32 0.01 10.67
N PRO A 313 -17.89 -0.07 11.89
CA PRO A 313 -17.11 -0.35 13.09
C PRO A 313 -16.64 -1.81 13.10
N VAL A 314 -15.33 -2.02 13.16
CA VAL A 314 -14.72 -3.36 13.28
C VAL A 314 -14.23 -3.65 14.69
N ILE A 315 -13.91 -2.63 15.47
CA ILE A 315 -13.64 -2.73 16.91
C ILE A 315 -14.53 -1.71 17.61
N THR A 316 -15.15 -2.08 18.72
CA THR A 316 -16.07 -1.22 19.46
C THR A 316 -15.88 -1.38 20.95
N ASP A 317 -15.65 -0.26 21.65
CA ASP A 317 -15.62 -0.22 23.12
C ASP A 317 -14.61 -1.23 23.72
N LEU A 318 -13.42 -1.28 23.12
CA LEU A 318 -12.35 -2.14 23.59
C LEU A 318 -11.53 -1.41 24.65
N SER A 319 -11.53 -1.95 25.88
CA SER A 319 -10.86 -1.37 27.04
C SER A 319 -10.07 -2.42 27.81
N PHE A 320 -8.77 -2.22 28.01
CA PHE A 320 -7.91 -3.10 28.81
C PHE A 320 -6.63 -2.39 29.27
N SER A 321 -5.96 -2.96 30.27
CA SER A 321 -4.62 -2.52 30.67
C SER A 321 -3.68 -3.70 30.89
N ILE A 322 -2.38 -3.45 30.70
CA ILE A 322 -1.29 -4.40 30.89
C ILE A 322 -0.25 -3.74 31.79
N ALA A 323 0.06 -4.40 32.90
CA ALA A 323 1.10 -4.02 33.84
C ALA A 323 2.49 -4.41 33.34
N ARG A 324 3.52 -3.82 33.96
CA ARG A 324 4.91 -4.19 33.71
C ARG A 324 5.15 -5.65 34.08
N GLY A 325 5.75 -6.41 33.17
CA GLY A 325 6.00 -7.85 33.36
C GLY A 325 4.73 -8.71 33.31
N GLU A 326 3.58 -8.16 32.90
CA GLU A 326 2.35 -8.92 32.67
C GLU A 326 2.25 -9.32 31.19
N THR A 327 1.83 -10.55 30.94
CA THR A 327 1.41 -11.05 29.63
C THR A 327 -0.12 -11.10 29.56
N LEU A 328 -0.71 -10.24 28.74
CA LEU A 328 -2.14 -10.27 28.42
C LEU A 328 -2.36 -11.01 27.10
N GLY A 329 -3.10 -12.12 27.16
CA GLY A 329 -3.58 -12.85 26.00
C GLY A 329 -4.78 -12.15 25.36
N LEU A 330 -4.75 -11.92 24.05
CA LEU A 330 -5.90 -11.46 23.27
C LEU A 330 -6.34 -12.60 22.34
N VAL A 331 -7.48 -13.21 22.65
CA VAL A 331 -7.91 -14.47 22.04
C VAL A 331 -9.27 -14.33 21.36
N GLY A 332 -9.51 -15.07 20.28
CA GLY A 332 -10.79 -15.10 19.59
C GLY A 332 -10.68 -15.68 18.18
N GLU A 333 -11.82 -15.98 17.56
CA GLU A 333 -11.90 -16.48 16.18
C GLU A 333 -11.23 -15.49 15.19
N SER A 334 -10.84 -15.99 14.01
CA SER A 334 -10.27 -15.14 12.95
C SER A 334 -11.25 -14.02 12.56
N GLY A 335 -10.74 -12.81 12.31
CA GLY A 335 -11.56 -11.64 11.99
C GLY A 335 -12.24 -10.94 13.18
N SER A 336 -11.96 -11.35 14.43
CA SER A 336 -12.50 -10.69 15.64
C SER A 336 -11.88 -9.33 15.96
N GLY A 337 -10.83 -8.90 15.26
CA GLY A 337 -10.18 -7.58 15.45
C GLY A 337 -8.87 -7.59 16.24
N LYS A 338 -8.30 -8.77 16.53
CA LYS A 338 -7.07 -8.90 17.35
C LYS A 338 -5.84 -8.21 16.75
N THR A 339 -5.45 -8.58 15.52
CA THR A 339 -4.35 -7.93 14.78
C THR A 339 -4.59 -6.42 14.60
N LEU A 340 -5.82 -6.02 14.28
CA LEU A 340 -6.19 -4.60 14.16
C LEU A 340 -6.01 -3.83 15.47
N THR A 341 -6.17 -4.48 16.63
CA THR A 341 -5.90 -3.87 17.94
C THR A 341 -4.41 -3.56 18.09
N GLY A 342 -3.53 -4.50 17.76
CA GLY A 342 -2.08 -4.29 17.77
C GLY A 342 -1.64 -3.17 16.82
N LEU A 343 -2.17 -3.18 15.59
CA LEU A 343 -1.90 -2.14 14.60
C LEU A 343 -2.45 -0.76 15.03
N ALA A 344 -3.59 -0.71 15.72
CA ALA A 344 -4.14 0.51 16.28
C ALA A 344 -3.22 1.10 17.37
N ILE A 345 -2.69 0.26 18.27
CA ILE A 345 -1.73 0.67 19.30
C ILE A 345 -0.48 1.27 18.67
N LEU A 346 0.02 0.67 17.59
CA LEU A 346 1.19 1.18 16.88
C LEU A 346 0.90 2.40 16.00
N GLY A 347 -0.36 2.73 15.72
CA GLY A 347 -0.74 3.73 14.71
C GLY A 347 -0.40 3.29 13.27
N LEU A 348 -0.39 1.99 13.01
CA LEU A 348 -0.09 1.36 11.70
C LEU A 348 -1.36 0.86 11.00
N LEU A 349 -2.52 1.42 11.33
CA LEU A 349 -3.76 1.11 10.65
C LEU A 349 -3.64 1.42 9.15
N GLY A 350 -4.12 0.48 8.33
CA GLY A 350 -4.05 0.58 6.87
C GLY A 350 -4.84 1.78 6.33
N ALA A 351 -4.59 2.12 5.07
CA ALA A 351 -5.22 3.24 4.41
C ALA A 351 -6.77 3.13 4.49
N GLY A 352 -7.40 4.14 5.07
CA GLY A 352 -8.86 4.28 5.22
C GLY A 352 -9.38 3.76 6.56
N VAL A 353 -8.60 2.93 7.25
CA VAL A 353 -8.93 2.43 8.58
C VAL A 353 -8.54 3.49 9.61
N ARG A 354 -9.46 3.85 10.51
CA ARG A 354 -9.23 4.91 11.50
C ARG A 354 -9.69 4.51 12.90
N ALA A 355 -8.85 4.80 13.88
CA ALA A 355 -9.24 4.79 15.29
C ALA A 355 -9.97 6.10 15.61
N THR A 356 -11.27 6.03 15.90
CA THR A 356 -12.14 7.22 15.97
C THR A 356 -12.32 7.72 17.39
N HIS A 357 -12.47 6.81 18.34
CA HIS A 357 -12.76 7.11 19.75
C HIS A 357 -11.87 6.28 20.68
N GLY A 358 -11.69 6.80 21.89
CA GLY A 358 -10.87 6.18 22.94
C GLY A 358 -9.53 6.89 23.20
N ALA A 359 -8.68 6.27 24.00
CA ALA A 359 -7.30 6.68 24.27
C ALA A 359 -6.38 5.44 24.28
N ILE A 360 -5.13 5.62 23.87
CA ILE A 360 -4.10 4.56 23.92
C ILE A 360 -2.91 5.14 24.68
N LEU A 361 -2.83 4.86 25.97
CA LEU A 361 -1.80 5.38 26.85
C LEU A 361 -0.67 4.36 26.96
N LEU A 362 0.55 4.74 26.56
CA LEU A 362 1.77 3.98 26.78
C LEU A 362 2.63 4.73 27.79
N ASN A 363 2.96 4.12 28.93
CA ASN A 363 3.68 4.78 30.03
C ASN A 363 3.06 6.13 30.43
N GLY A 364 1.72 6.23 30.35
CA GLY A 364 0.95 7.45 30.63
C GLY A 364 0.85 8.45 29.48
N GLN A 365 1.54 8.25 28.36
CA GLN A 365 1.50 9.11 27.18
C GLN A 365 0.46 8.61 26.15
N ASP A 366 -0.47 9.47 25.73
CA ASP A 366 -1.44 9.11 24.69
C ASP A 366 -0.80 9.07 23.31
N LEU A 367 -0.68 7.87 22.75
CA LEU A 367 -0.10 7.61 21.43
C LEU A 367 -0.92 8.25 20.31
N ARG A 368 -2.23 8.42 20.49
CA ARG A 368 -3.12 9.00 19.46
C ARG A 368 -2.94 10.50 19.29
N ALA A 369 -2.42 11.18 20.32
CA ALA A 369 -2.14 12.61 20.29
C ALA A 369 -0.76 12.93 19.69
N LEU A 370 0.05 11.92 19.37
CA LEU A 370 1.40 12.11 18.84
C LEU A 370 1.40 12.45 17.36
N SER A 371 2.27 13.39 16.98
CA SER A 371 2.57 13.65 15.58
C SER A 371 3.28 12.46 14.92
N PRO A 372 3.30 12.35 13.58
CA PRO A 372 3.98 11.27 12.86
C PRO A 372 5.46 11.08 13.26
N ARG A 373 6.18 12.18 13.52
CA ARG A 373 7.58 12.13 13.97
C ARG A 373 7.73 11.62 15.41
N GLN A 374 6.79 11.97 16.29
CA GLN A 374 6.83 11.53 17.68
C GLN A 374 6.50 10.05 17.78
N ILE A 375 5.46 9.56 17.10
CA ILE A 375 5.14 8.13 17.12
C ILE A 375 6.22 7.27 16.46
N GLU A 376 6.93 7.81 15.47
CA GLU A 376 8.11 7.15 14.92
C GLU A 376 9.19 6.92 15.98
N GLN A 377 9.40 7.85 16.92
CA GLN A 377 10.37 7.66 18.02
C GLN A 377 9.92 6.62 19.05
N VAL A 378 8.62 6.50 19.27
CA VAL A 378 8.04 5.49 20.17
C VAL A 378 8.17 4.07 19.57
N ARG A 379 7.93 3.92 18.26
CA ARG A 379 8.06 2.63 17.56
C ARG A 379 9.49 2.13 17.54
N GLY A 380 9.66 0.86 17.90
CA GLY A 380 10.95 0.20 18.04
C GLY A 380 11.57 0.41 19.42
N ASN A 381 11.55 1.64 19.95
CA ASN A 381 12.16 1.97 21.25
C ASN A 381 11.30 1.59 22.46
N GLU A 382 10.03 2.00 22.47
CA GLU A 382 9.13 1.77 23.62
C GLU A 382 8.09 0.69 23.34
N VAL A 383 7.71 0.53 22.07
CA VAL A 383 6.80 -0.52 21.61
C VAL A 383 7.36 -1.20 20.38
N ALA A 384 7.33 -2.54 20.36
CA ALA A 384 7.71 -3.34 19.21
C ALA A 384 6.64 -4.39 18.91
N MET A 385 6.71 -4.95 17.69
CA MET A 385 5.78 -5.98 17.25
C MET A 385 6.51 -7.11 16.55
N VAL A 386 6.11 -8.33 16.87
CA VAL A 386 6.41 -9.55 16.10
C VAL A 386 5.17 -9.86 15.28
N PHE A 387 5.31 -9.87 13.95
CA PHE A 387 4.21 -10.11 13.01
C PHE A 387 3.96 -11.62 12.83
N GLN A 388 2.73 -11.95 12.40
CA GLN A 388 2.21 -13.33 12.22
C GLN A 388 3.07 -14.23 11.33
N ASP A 389 3.71 -13.69 10.28
CA ASP A 389 4.61 -14.47 9.42
C ASP A 389 6.02 -13.85 9.42
N PRO A 390 7.01 -14.54 9.99
CA PRO A 390 8.37 -14.02 10.07
C PRO A 390 9.01 -13.87 8.69
N THR A 391 8.70 -14.77 7.74
CA THR A 391 9.36 -14.79 6.43
C THR A 391 8.96 -13.61 5.55
N THR A 392 7.70 -13.18 5.64
CA THR A 392 7.20 -11.99 4.93
C THR A 392 7.52 -10.70 5.67
N SER A 393 7.75 -10.75 6.99
CA SER A 393 8.17 -9.58 7.78
C SER A 393 9.66 -9.20 7.61
N LEU A 394 10.49 -10.17 7.22
CA LEU A 394 11.92 -9.98 6.92
C LEU A 394 12.11 -9.68 5.44
N ASN A 395 12.97 -8.72 5.13
CA ASN A 395 13.27 -8.37 3.75
C ASN A 395 14.23 -9.41 3.13
N PRO A 396 13.85 -10.15 2.08
CA PRO A 396 14.66 -11.21 1.50
C PRO A 396 15.92 -10.68 0.78
N ALA A 397 16.00 -9.39 0.48
CA ALA A 397 17.15 -8.77 -0.19
C ALA A 397 18.33 -8.47 0.76
N PHE A 398 18.14 -8.62 2.08
CA PHE A 398 19.13 -8.26 3.08
C PHE A 398 19.39 -9.43 4.05
N THR A 399 20.63 -9.53 4.56
CA THR A 399 20.95 -10.53 5.57
C THR A 399 20.25 -10.22 6.89
N VAL A 400 19.92 -11.23 7.67
CA VAL A 400 19.16 -11.05 8.92
C VAL A 400 19.89 -10.17 9.94
N GLY A 401 21.21 -10.30 10.06
CA GLY A 401 22.02 -9.44 10.93
C GLY A 401 22.01 -7.98 10.50
N SER A 402 21.95 -7.70 9.19
CA SER A 402 21.88 -6.31 8.69
C SER A 402 20.54 -5.64 9.01
N GLN A 403 19.45 -6.39 9.00
CA GLN A 403 18.11 -5.89 9.33
C GLN A 403 17.97 -5.57 10.83
N ILE A 404 18.59 -6.36 11.70
CA ILE A 404 18.69 -6.07 13.15
C ILE A 404 19.59 -4.86 13.39
N ALA A 405 20.77 -4.84 12.76
CA ALA A 405 21.72 -3.73 12.88
C ALA A 405 21.13 -2.39 12.38
N GLU A 406 20.27 -2.41 11.36
CA GLU A 406 19.59 -1.21 10.87
C GLU A 406 18.74 -0.55 11.95
N VAL A 407 17.94 -1.33 12.70
CA VAL A 407 17.12 -0.81 13.80
C VAL A 407 17.99 -0.11 14.84
N LEU A 408 19.08 -0.77 15.24
CA LEU A 408 20.04 -0.22 16.21
C LEU A 408 20.72 1.08 15.72
N ARG A 409 21.07 1.16 14.44
CA ARG A 409 21.65 2.38 13.86
C ARG A 409 20.66 3.52 13.82
N VAL A 410 19.43 3.24 13.40
CA VAL A 410 18.37 4.26 13.21
C VAL A 410 17.85 4.75 14.56
N LYS A 411 17.69 3.87 15.54
CA LYS A 411 17.04 4.18 16.82
C LYS A 411 17.98 4.48 17.96
N GLN A 412 19.16 3.84 17.98
CA GLN A 412 20.14 3.98 19.06
C GLN A 412 21.39 4.77 18.63
N GLY A 413 21.48 5.17 17.35
CA GLY A 413 22.60 5.96 16.83
C GLY A 413 23.94 5.20 16.80
N LEU A 414 23.92 3.87 16.93
CA LEU A 414 25.13 3.06 16.92
C LEU A 414 25.86 3.17 15.58
N ASN A 415 27.19 3.10 15.61
CA ASN A 415 27.97 2.98 14.39
C ASN A 415 27.81 1.57 13.78
N ARG A 416 28.26 1.39 12.53
CA ARG A 416 28.08 0.13 11.79
C ARG A 416 28.68 -1.09 12.51
N ALA A 417 29.86 -0.94 13.11
CA ALA A 417 30.54 -2.05 13.78
C ALA A 417 29.85 -2.41 15.11
N GLN A 418 29.49 -1.41 15.90
CA GLN A 418 28.74 -1.58 17.15
C GLN A 418 27.37 -2.22 16.91
N ALA A 419 26.64 -1.74 15.92
CA ALA A 419 25.32 -2.27 15.57
C ALA A 419 25.41 -3.72 15.09
N TRP A 420 26.44 -4.08 14.32
CA TRP A 420 26.65 -5.46 13.89
C TRP A 420 26.99 -6.39 15.06
N ALA A 421 27.91 -5.98 15.95
CA ALA A 421 28.24 -6.75 17.15
C ALA A 421 27.01 -6.99 18.02
N ARG A 422 26.23 -5.94 18.28
CA ARG A 422 24.99 -6.04 19.05
C ARG A 422 23.91 -6.88 18.34
N ALA A 423 23.85 -6.84 17.01
CA ALA A 423 22.95 -7.73 16.26
C ALA A 423 23.33 -9.21 16.45
N VAL A 424 24.62 -9.55 16.42
CA VAL A 424 25.09 -10.91 16.68
C VAL A 424 24.76 -11.34 18.11
N GLU A 425 24.95 -10.47 19.11
CA GLU A 425 24.57 -10.74 20.50
C GLU A 425 23.06 -11.01 20.64
N LEU A 426 22.21 -10.26 19.95
CA LEU A 426 20.75 -10.46 19.97
C LEU A 426 20.36 -11.78 19.29
N ILE A 427 21.04 -12.16 18.21
CA ILE A 427 20.83 -13.45 17.53
C ILE A 427 21.23 -14.61 18.45
N ASP A 428 22.34 -14.48 19.18
CA ASP A 428 22.76 -15.45 20.19
C ASP A 428 21.72 -15.54 21.32
N ARG A 429 21.22 -14.39 21.78
CA ARG A 429 20.25 -14.31 22.89
C ARG A 429 18.94 -15.04 22.59
N VAL A 430 18.48 -15.03 21.34
CA VAL A 430 17.27 -15.78 20.93
C VAL A 430 17.54 -17.26 20.67
N GLY A 431 18.73 -17.77 21.00
CA GLY A 431 19.07 -19.19 20.94
C GLY A 431 19.42 -19.69 19.54
N ILE A 432 19.87 -18.81 18.62
CA ILE A 432 20.27 -19.24 17.28
C ILE A 432 21.73 -19.72 17.31
N PRO A 433 22.00 -20.98 16.93
CA PRO A 433 23.36 -21.52 16.94
C PRO A 433 24.23 -20.85 15.86
N ARG A 434 25.51 -20.65 16.18
CA ARG A 434 26.49 -19.98 15.29
C ARG A 434 25.99 -18.59 14.86
N PRO A 435 25.76 -17.67 15.81
CA PRO A 435 25.10 -16.39 15.56
C PRO A 435 25.86 -15.52 14.53
N GLU A 436 27.19 -15.55 14.52
CA GLU A 436 28.01 -14.81 13.55
C GLU A 436 27.83 -15.28 12.10
N GLU A 437 27.68 -16.60 11.91
CA GLU A 437 27.41 -17.20 10.60
C GLU A 437 25.97 -16.88 10.18
N ARG A 438 25.01 -17.07 11.10
CA ARG A 438 23.59 -16.84 10.83
C ARG A 438 23.24 -15.38 10.60
N ALA A 439 23.94 -14.44 11.21
CA ALA A 439 23.79 -13.01 10.94
C ALA A 439 24.03 -12.65 9.45
N ARG A 440 24.84 -13.46 8.74
CA ARG A 440 25.15 -13.28 7.32
C ARG A 440 24.19 -14.03 6.40
N ALA A 441 23.31 -14.85 6.94
CA ALA A 441 22.31 -15.58 6.17
C ALA A 441 21.15 -14.66 5.75
N TYR A 442 20.50 -15.00 4.65
CA TYR A 442 19.26 -14.39 4.18
C TYR A 442 18.05 -15.13 4.78
N PRO A 443 16.86 -14.47 4.84
CA PRO A 443 15.66 -15.09 5.43
C PRO A 443 15.28 -16.45 4.82
N HIS A 444 15.46 -16.63 3.51
CA HIS A 444 15.14 -17.87 2.81
C HIS A 444 16.13 -19.02 3.09
N GLU A 445 17.23 -18.76 3.79
CA GLU A 445 18.22 -19.75 4.22
C GLU A 445 17.97 -20.24 5.65
N LEU A 446 16.91 -19.77 6.31
CA LEU A 446 16.55 -20.10 7.69
C LEU A 446 15.33 -21.02 7.73
N SER A 447 15.25 -21.86 8.78
CA SER A 447 13.99 -22.57 9.10
C SER A 447 12.93 -21.58 9.62
N GLY A 448 11.65 -21.98 9.61
CA GLY A 448 10.57 -21.15 10.14
C GLY A 448 10.80 -20.70 11.59
N GLY A 449 11.21 -21.61 12.47
CA GLY A 449 11.56 -21.28 13.86
C GLY A 449 12.78 -20.35 13.98
N MET A 450 13.80 -20.51 13.14
CA MET A 450 14.95 -19.57 13.11
C MET A 450 14.51 -18.19 12.62
N ALA A 451 13.70 -18.12 11.57
CA ALA A 451 13.16 -16.85 11.07
C ALA A 451 12.31 -16.15 12.16
N GLN A 452 11.52 -16.91 12.92
CA GLN A 452 10.75 -16.40 14.05
C GLN A 452 11.64 -15.83 15.16
N ARG A 453 12.68 -16.57 15.57
CA ARG A 453 13.68 -16.09 16.55
C ARG A 453 14.37 -14.82 16.07
N ILE A 454 14.71 -14.71 14.78
CA ILE A 454 15.25 -13.48 14.18
C ILE A 454 14.24 -12.32 14.26
N ALA A 455 12.96 -12.57 13.96
CA ALA A 455 11.92 -11.55 14.05
C ALA A 455 11.77 -11.03 15.49
N ILE A 456 11.83 -11.94 16.48
CA ILE A 456 11.86 -11.60 17.91
C ILE A 456 13.10 -10.76 18.26
N ALA A 457 14.30 -11.19 17.85
CA ALA A 457 15.54 -10.45 18.09
C ALA A 457 15.50 -9.03 17.51
N ARG A 458 14.93 -8.87 16.32
CA ARG A 458 14.73 -7.57 15.67
C ARG A 458 13.75 -6.69 16.46
N ALA A 459 12.63 -7.26 16.92
CA ALA A 459 11.66 -6.52 17.73
C ALA A 459 12.24 -6.06 19.08
N LEU A 460 13.10 -6.87 19.69
CA LEU A 460 13.74 -6.58 20.98
C LEU A 460 15.00 -5.73 20.91
N SER A 461 15.43 -5.33 19.71
CA SER A 461 16.71 -4.67 19.51
C SER A 461 16.90 -3.39 20.33
N CYS A 462 15.82 -2.70 20.70
CA CYS A 462 15.87 -1.48 21.50
C CYS A 462 15.25 -1.63 22.90
N ASN A 463 15.06 -2.86 23.40
CA ASN A 463 14.50 -3.16 24.72
C ASN A 463 13.14 -2.47 24.98
N PRO A 464 12.11 -2.77 24.16
CA PRO A 464 10.81 -2.11 24.27
C PRO A 464 10.12 -2.40 25.61
N SER A 465 9.40 -1.41 26.13
CA SER A 465 8.56 -1.58 27.32
C SER A 465 7.32 -2.44 27.07
N LEU A 466 6.82 -2.44 25.83
CA LEU A 466 5.68 -3.24 25.36
C LEU A 466 6.06 -4.04 24.11
N LEU A 467 5.84 -5.35 24.15
CA LEU A 467 5.95 -6.23 22.99
C LEU A 467 4.56 -6.73 22.58
N ILE A 468 4.20 -6.50 21.31
CA ILE A 468 2.99 -7.07 20.71
C ILE A 468 3.40 -8.29 19.90
N ALA A 469 2.96 -9.48 20.29
CA ALA A 469 3.26 -10.71 19.57
C ALA A 469 2.00 -11.20 18.87
N ASP A 470 1.92 -11.02 17.55
CA ASP A 470 0.74 -11.39 16.77
C ASP A 470 0.89 -12.77 16.16
N GLU A 471 0.15 -13.73 16.69
CA GLU A 471 0.17 -15.14 16.29
C GLU A 471 1.60 -15.72 16.15
N PRO A 472 2.49 -15.50 17.14
CA PRO A 472 3.93 -15.70 16.99
C PRO A 472 4.37 -17.17 16.90
N THR A 473 3.45 -18.11 17.08
CA THR A 473 3.70 -19.56 17.00
C THR A 473 2.93 -20.22 15.87
N THR A 474 2.20 -19.44 15.06
CA THR A 474 1.40 -19.99 13.96
C THR A 474 2.31 -20.56 12.89
N ALA A 475 1.90 -21.70 12.31
CA ALA A 475 2.66 -22.45 11.30
C ALA A 475 4.00 -23.05 11.80
N LEU A 476 4.23 -23.15 13.11
CA LEU A 476 5.33 -23.89 13.71
C LEU A 476 4.87 -25.28 14.19
N ASP A 477 5.78 -26.25 14.24
CA ASP A 477 5.51 -27.53 14.88
C ASP A 477 5.41 -27.38 16.41
N VAL A 478 4.74 -28.32 17.07
CA VAL A 478 4.43 -28.25 18.51
C VAL A 478 5.70 -28.13 19.37
N THR A 479 6.81 -28.75 18.97
CA THR A 479 8.08 -28.67 19.70
C THR A 479 8.68 -27.27 19.59
N VAL A 480 8.83 -26.75 18.38
CA VAL A 480 9.35 -25.39 18.15
C VAL A 480 8.45 -24.34 18.78
N GLN A 481 7.12 -24.52 18.75
CA GLN A 481 6.18 -23.65 19.43
C GLN A 481 6.52 -23.52 20.92
N GLN A 482 6.72 -24.64 21.63
CA GLN A 482 7.06 -24.62 23.06
C GLN A 482 8.39 -23.88 23.31
N GLU A 483 9.41 -24.14 22.49
CA GLU A 483 10.69 -23.42 22.63
C GLU A 483 10.56 -21.91 22.40
N ILE A 484 9.62 -21.46 21.57
CA ILE A 484 9.33 -20.04 21.35
C ILE A 484 8.59 -19.44 22.55
N LEU A 485 7.65 -20.16 23.15
CA LEU A 485 6.94 -19.72 24.35
C LEU A 485 7.90 -19.56 25.54
N ASP A 486 8.80 -20.53 25.74
CA ASP A 486 9.87 -20.44 26.75
C ASP A 486 10.77 -19.24 26.51
N LEU A 487 11.16 -19.00 25.24
CA LEU A 487 11.93 -17.82 24.88
C LEU A 487 11.22 -16.52 25.27
N PHE A 488 9.91 -16.39 25.02
CA PHE A 488 9.16 -15.20 25.43
C PHE A 488 9.14 -15.02 26.95
N ARG A 489 8.98 -16.09 27.74
CA ARG A 489 9.05 -16.04 29.22
C ARG A 489 10.40 -15.54 29.70
N ASP A 490 11.48 -16.11 29.17
CA ASP A 490 12.84 -15.73 29.55
C ASP A 490 13.12 -14.26 29.23
N LEU A 491 12.70 -13.80 28.05
CA LEU A 491 12.86 -12.42 27.61
C LEU A 491 11.98 -11.47 28.44
N GLN A 492 10.77 -11.87 28.81
CA GLN A 492 9.91 -11.06 29.68
C GLN A 492 10.55 -10.87 31.05
N ALA A 493 11.03 -11.95 31.66
CA ALA A 493 11.67 -11.92 32.97
C ALA A 493 12.95 -11.08 32.97
N GLU A 494 13.74 -11.16 31.89
CA GLU A 494 14.98 -10.40 31.75
C GLU A 494 14.73 -8.89 31.52
N PHE A 495 13.83 -8.54 30.58
CA PHE A 495 13.62 -7.14 30.18
C PHE A 495 12.53 -6.43 31.00
N GLY A 496 11.73 -7.17 31.77
CA GLY A 496 10.61 -6.64 32.54
C GLY A 496 9.54 -5.99 31.65
N MET A 497 9.39 -6.45 30.40
CA MET A 497 8.47 -5.87 29.41
C MET A 497 7.04 -6.38 29.60
N ALA A 498 6.06 -5.56 29.26
CA ALA A 498 4.68 -6.00 29.10
C ALA A 498 4.51 -6.72 27.76
N ILE A 499 3.70 -7.78 27.70
CA ILE A 499 3.43 -8.52 26.47
C ILE A 499 1.93 -8.51 26.18
N LEU A 500 1.57 -8.05 24.98
CA LEU A 500 0.25 -8.32 24.38
C LEU A 500 0.40 -9.52 23.46
N PHE A 501 -0.03 -10.69 23.92
CA PHE A 501 0.10 -11.95 23.19
C PHE A 501 -1.20 -12.24 22.44
N VAL A 502 -1.21 -12.05 21.12
CA VAL A 502 -2.39 -12.30 20.28
C VAL A 502 -2.32 -13.71 19.73
N THR A 503 -3.37 -14.51 19.96
CA THR A 503 -3.46 -15.87 19.44
C THR A 503 -4.92 -16.25 19.20
N HIS A 504 -5.17 -17.27 18.40
CA HIS A 504 -6.49 -17.91 18.31
C HIS A 504 -6.54 -19.23 19.12
N ASP A 505 -5.41 -19.70 19.64
CA ASP A 505 -5.28 -20.92 20.43
C ASP A 505 -5.30 -20.60 21.93
N LEU A 506 -6.36 -21.05 22.61
CA LEU A 506 -6.52 -20.90 24.05
C LEU A 506 -5.51 -21.73 24.84
N ALA A 507 -5.06 -22.89 24.36
CA ALA A 507 -4.04 -23.70 25.05
C ALA A 507 -2.71 -22.96 25.12
N VAL A 508 -2.32 -22.33 24.00
CA VAL A 508 -1.12 -21.48 23.94
C VAL A 508 -1.27 -20.28 24.86
N ALA A 509 -2.44 -19.64 24.87
CA ALA A 509 -2.70 -18.52 25.77
C ALA A 509 -2.61 -18.93 27.25
N ALA A 510 -3.14 -20.11 27.61
CA ALA A 510 -3.09 -20.64 28.97
C ALA A 510 -1.66 -20.90 29.46
N ASP A 511 -0.78 -21.28 28.54
CA ASP A 511 0.61 -21.59 28.85
C ASP A 511 1.41 -20.31 29.18
N ILE A 512 1.21 -19.22 28.44
CA ILE A 512 2.09 -18.03 28.51
C ILE A 512 1.48 -16.79 29.18
N CYS A 513 0.14 -16.68 29.26
CA CYS A 513 -0.51 -15.45 29.70
C CYS A 513 -0.81 -15.47 31.22
N ASP A 514 -0.79 -14.30 31.85
CA ASP A 514 -1.31 -14.11 33.21
C ASP A 514 -2.83 -13.89 33.21
N ARG A 515 -3.30 -13.16 32.18
CA ARG A 515 -4.70 -12.83 31.95
C ARG A 515 -5.07 -13.05 30.50
N ILE A 516 -6.32 -13.41 30.25
CA ILE A 516 -6.86 -13.59 28.89
C ILE A 516 -8.05 -12.65 28.70
N SER A 517 -8.06 -11.98 27.55
CA SER A 517 -9.14 -11.17 27.02
C SER A 517 -9.70 -11.86 25.78
N VAL A 518 -10.92 -12.36 25.87
CA VAL A 518 -11.65 -13.00 24.77
C VAL A 518 -12.39 -11.93 23.97
N MET A 519 -12.08 -11.86 22.67
CA MET A 519 -12.72 -11.00 21.70
C MET A 519 -13.68 -11.79 20.81
N TYR A 520 -14.86 -11.22 20.58
CA TYR A 520 -15.81 -11.73 19.61
C TYR A 520 -16.35 -10.58 18.77
N ALA A 521 -16.28 -10.72 17.44
CA ALA A 521 -16.83 -9.76 16.48
C ALA A 521 -16.50 -8.30 16.81
N GLY A 522 -15.25 -7.97 17.18
CA GLY A 522 -14.83 -6.60 17.47
C GLY A 522 -15.09 -6.09 18.90
N GLU A 523 -15.59 -6.93 19.80
CA GLU A 523 -15.84 -6.57 21.20
C GLU A 523 -15.14 -7.51 22.17
N MET A 524 -14.73 -6.97 23.31
CA MET A 524 -14.35 -7.79 24.46
C MET A 524 -15.59 -8.39 25.08
N VAL A 525 -15.65 -9.71 25.13
CA VAL A 525 -16.77 -10.45 25.73
C VAL A 525 -16.48 -10.95 27.13
N GLU A 526 -15.22 -11.26 27.41
CA GLU A 526 -14.79 -11.73 28.72
C GLU A 526 -13.30 -11.47 28.95
N MET A 527 -12.93 -11.11 30.17
CA MET A 527 -11.54 -11.02 30.60
C MET A 527 -11.39 -11.45 32.05
N ALA A 528 -10.44 -12.34 32.32
CA ALA A 528 -10.09 -12.81 33.66
C ALA A 528 -8.62 -13.27 33.73
N GLY A 529 -8.16 -13.61 34.94
CA GLY A 529 -6.94 -14.42 35.09
C GLY A 529 -7.11 -15.79 34.43
N VAL A 530 -6.02 -16.36 33.92
CA VAL A 530 -6.07 -17.63 33.16
C VAL A 530 -6.78 -18.73 33.93
N ASP A 531 -6.38 -19.00 35.17
CA ASP A 531 -6.99 -20.06 35.99
C ASP A 531 -8.50 -19.88 36.15
N ALA A 532 -8.95 -18.65 36.43
CA ALA A 532 -10.37 -18.34 36.60
C ALA A 532 -11.17 -18.43 35.29
N LEU A 533 -10.54 -18.07 34.16
CA LEU A 533 -11.17 -18.15 32.84
C LEU A 533 -11.37 -19.61 32.43
N PHE A 534 -10.37 -20.45 32.67
CA PHE A 534 -10.40 -21.87 32.35
C PHE A 534 -11.24 -22.69 33.31
N ALA A 535 -11.30 -22.36 34.60
CA ALA A 535 -12.06 -23.13 35.58
C ALA A 535 -13.57 -22.81 35.55
N ASP A 536 -13.94 -21.55 35.31
CA ASP A 536 -15.31 -21.05 35.45
C ASP A 536 -15.59 -20.01 34.36
N PRO A 537 -15.68 -20.36 33.07
CA PRO A 537 -15.98 -19.39 32.01
C PRO A 537 -17.36 -18.75 32.20
N ARG A 538 -17.49 -17.42 32.04
CA ARG A 538 -18.75 -16.70 32.32
C ARG A 538 -19.51 -16.25 31.09
N HIS A 539 -18.87 -16.23 29.93
CA HIS A 539 -19.53 -15.93 28.67
C HIS A 539 -19.73 -17.22 27.84
N PRO A 540 -20.93 -17.50 27.30
CA PRO A 540 -21.19 -18.70 26.50
C PRO A 540 -20.24 -18.94 25.32
N TYR A 541 -19.77 -17.87 24.68
CA TYR A 541 -18.72 -17.96 23.65
C TYR A 541 -17.39 -18.47 24.20
N THR A 542 -16.94 -17.99 25.36
CA THR A 542 -15.70 -18.45 26.01
C THR A 542 -15.80 -19.93 26.36
N ALA A 543 -16.93 -20.36 26.96
CA ALA A 543 -17.18 -21.77 27.23
C ALA A 543 -17.18 -22.60 25.94
N GLY A 544 -17.82 -22.10 24.88
CA GLY A 544 -17.83 -22.74 23.57
C GLY A 544 -16.44 -22.90 22.95
N LEU A 545 -15.55 -21.90 23.10
CA LEU A 545 -14.17 -22.00 22.65
C LEU A 545 -13.38 -23.05 23.45
N LEU A 546 -13.55 -23.09 24.78
CA LEU A 546 -12.91 -24.08 25.64
C LEU A 546 -13.37 -25.50 25.31
N HIS A 547 -14.67 -25.73 25.10
CA HIS A 547 -15.19 -27.04 24.68
C HIS A 547 -14.71 -27.50 23.31
N ALA A 548 -14.43 -26.56 22.40
CA ALA A 548 -13.92 -26.88 21.07
C ALA A 548 -12.42 -27.28 21.08
N MET A 549 -11.74 -27.19 22.23
CA MET A 549 -10.35 -27.59 22.35
C MET A 549 -10.21 -29.13 22.33
N PRO A 550 -9.16 -29.68 21.70
CA PRO A 550 -8.91 -31.12 21.76
C PRO A 550 -8.50 -31.56 23.17
N HIS A 551 -9.27 -32.47 23.78
CA HIS A 551 -8.92 -33.10 25.07
C HIS A 551 -8.30 -34.48 24.85
N ALA A 552 -7.27 -34.81 25.63
CA ALA A 552 -6.67 -36.14 25.65
C ALA A 552 -7.58 -37.12 26.41
N SER A 553 -8.63 -37.63 25.76
CA SER A 553 -9.49 -38.69 26.34
C SER A 553 -9.66 -39.88 25.40
N ASP A 554 -9.71 -41.09 25.97
CA ASP A 554 -9.65 -42.40 25.30
C ASP A 554 -10.88 -42.76 24.44
N ARG A 555 -11.87 -41.88 24.37
CA ARG A 555 -13.06 -42.03 23.52
C ARG A 555 -13.28 -40.71 22.82
N MET A 556 -13.20 -40.71 21.50
CA MET A 556 -13.17 -39.49 20.69
C MET A 556 -14.55 -39.27 20.03
N PRO A 557 -15.56 -38.73 20.75
CA PRO A 557 -16.74 -38.19 20.09
C PRO A 557 -16.33 -37.00 19.21
N PRO A 558 -17.16 -36.60 18.23
CA PRO A 558 -16.90 -35.39 17.45
C PRO A 558 -16.72 -34.19 18.39
N LEU A 559 -15.68 -33.38 18.15
CA LEU A 559 -15.45 -32.16 18.92
C LEU A 559 -16.69 -31.25 18.82
N PRO A 560 -17.22 -30.75 19.94
CA PRO A 560 -18.33 -29.81 19.90
C PRO A 560 -17.88 -28.53 19.17
N THR A 561 -18.75 -28.02 18.30
CA THR A 561 -18.47 -26.81 17.50
C THR A 561 -19.46 -25.71 17.86
N ILE A 562 -18.97 -24.47 17.85
CA ILE A 562 -19.82 -23.29 18.01
C ILE A 562 -20.59 -23.10 16.69
N ARG A 563 -21.92 -23.26 16.75
CA ARG A 563 -22.79 -23.20 15.56
C ARG A 563 -22.70 -21.86 14.83
N GLY A 564 -22.93 -21.89 13.51
CA GLY A 564 -22.95 -20.69 12.66
C GLY A 564 -21.57 -20.10 12.40
N ASN A 565 -21.54 -18.92 11.77
CA ASN A 565 -20.32 -18.19 11.43
C ASN A 565 -20.29 -16.85 12.17
N VAL A 566 -19.09 -16.29 12.37
CA VAL A 566 -18.96 -14.88 12.82
C VAL A 566 -19.71 -13.99 11.82
N PRO A 567 -20.56 -13.05 12.29
CA PRO A 567 -21.19 -12.10 11.40
C PRO A 567 -20.15 -11.29 10.63
N ARG A 568 -20.50 -10.80 9.44
CA ARG A 568 -19.57 -9.97 8.67
C ARG A 568 -19.49 -8.57 9.30
N PRO A 569 -18.34 -7.89 9.19
CA PRO A 569 -18.25 -6.48 9.51
C PRO A 569 -19.37 -5.65 8.88
N GLY A 570 -20.21 -5.04 9.73
CA GLY A 570 -21.34 -4.19 9.32
C GLY A 570 -22.69 -4.85 9.52
N ASP A 571 -22.74 -6.18 9.54
CA ASP A 571 -23.95 -6.97 9.77
C ASP A 571 -24.04 -7.41 11.25
N TRP A 572 -23.69 -6.51 12.17
CA TRP A 572 -23.69 -6.80 13.61
C TRP A 572 -25.11 -6.79 14.18
N PRO A 573 -25.47 -7.74 15.07
CA PRO A 573 -26.69 -7.64 15.87
C PRO A 573 -26.72 -6.34 16.68
N SER A 574 -27.91 -5.76 16.88
CA SER A 574 -28.08 -4.50 17.63
C SER A 574 -27.71 -4.60 19.11
N GLY A 575 -27.84 -5.81 19.69
CA GLY A 575 -27.59 -6.10 21.10
C GLY A 575 -26.27 -6.84 21.34
N CYS A 576 -26.37 -8.03 21.90
CA CYS A 576 -25.24 -8.95 22.05
C CYS A 576 -24.78 -9.46 20.68
N ARG A 577 -23.52 -9.23 20.30
CA ARG A 577 -23.01 -9.72 19.00
C ARG A 577 -23.05 -11.24 18.87
N PHE A 578 -23.02 -11.98 19.97
CA PHE A 578 -23.06 -13.44 19.99
C PHE A 578 -24.49 -14.02 20.04
N SER A 579 -25.54 -13.19 20.07
CA SER A 579 -26.93 -13.64 20.26
C SER A 579 -27.35 -14.75 19.31
N ASP A 580 -26.97 -14.66 18.04
CA ASP A 580 -27.43 -15.56 16.98
C ASP A 580 -26.78 -16.94 17.04
N ARG A 581 -25.68 -17.06 17.81
CA ARG A 581 -24.93 -18.31 18.03
C ARG A 581 -25.01 -18.79 19.48
N CYS A 582 -25.75 -18.09 20.34
CA CYS A 582 -25.83 -18.38 21.77
C CYS A 582 -27.04 -19.26 22.10
N ASP A 583 -26.79 -20.48 22.60
CA ASP A 583 -27.85 -21.40 23.05
C ASP A 583 -28.61 -20.88 24.30
N PHE A 584 -28.07 -19.85 24.97
CA PHE A 584 -28.63 -19.26 26.19
C PHE A 584 -29.30 -17.89 25.96
N ARG A 585 -29.55 -17.51 24.68
CA ARG A 585 -30.15 -16.22 24.30
C ARG A 585 -31.51 -16.02 24.99
N VAL A 586 -31.73 -14.80 25.48
CA VAL A 586 -33.02 -14.31 25.99
C VAL A 586 -33.38 -12.98 25.31
N ALA A 587 -34.62 -12.51 25.44
CA ALA A 587 -35.08 -11.26 24.81
C ALA A 587 -34.25 -10.03 25.22
N ALA A 588 -33.73 -10.00 26.45
CA ALA A 588 -32.86 -8.91 26.92
C ALA A 588 -31.50 -8.85 26.18
N CYS A 589 -31.09 -9.90 25.45
CA CYS A 589 -29.88 -9.88 24.62
C CYS A 589 -30.02 -8.99 23.38
N ASP A 590 -31.23 -8.57 23.01
CA ASP A 590 -31.46 -7.73 21.82
C ASP A 590 -31.08 -6.26 22.06
N ALA A 591 -30.87 -5.89 23.33
CA ALA A 591 -30.32 -4.60 23.75
C ALA A 591 -28.80 -4.66 23.95
N ARG A 592 -28.15 -3.49 23.88
CA ARG A 592 -26.70 -3.36 24.06
C ARG A 592 -26.28 -3.84 25.45
N ILE A 593 -25.33 -4.77 25.50
CA ILE A 593 -24.79 -5.28 26.76
C ILE A 593 -23.48 -4.53 27.10
N PRO A 594 -23.40 -3.85 28.27
CA PRO A 594 -22.16 -3.25 28.74
C PRO A 594 -21.19 -4.34 29.23
N LEU A 595 -19.90 -4.04 29.16
CA LEU A 595 -18.88 -4.85 29.82
C LEU A 595 -18.90 -4.52 31.32
N LEU A 596 -19.16 -5.51 32.19
CA LEU A 596 -19.34 -5.29 33.63
C LEU A 596 -18.35 -6.09 34.46
N GLY A 597 -17.96 -5.55 35.62
CA GLY A 597 -17.16 -6.22 36.65
C GLY A 597 -15.94 -5.40 37.10
N ARG A 598 -15.08 -6.00 37.93
CA ARG A 598 -13.86 -5.35 38.47
C ARG A 598 -12.62 -6.21 38.23
N GLU A 599 -12.56 -7.38 38.86
CA GLU A 599 -11.45 -8.34 38.68
C GLU A 599 -11.66 -9.20 37.43
N ARG A 600 -12.91 -9.56 37.18
CA ARG A 600 -13.39 -10.22 35.98
C ARG A 600 -14.33 -9.29 35.24
N LEU A 601 -14.16 -9.14 33.94
CA LEU A 601 -15.01 -8.34 33.08
C LEU A 601 -15.80 -9.26 32.15
N VAL A 602 -17.12 -9.12 32.09
CA VAL A 602 -17.98 -9.96 31.26
C VAL A 602 -19.05 -9.12 30.59
N ARG A 603 -19.26 -9.35 29.28
CA ARG A 603 -20.30 -8.72 28.46
C ARG A 603 -21.46 -9.68 28.26
N CYS A 604 -22.04 -10.16 29.37
CA CYS A 604 -23.19 -11.06 29.34
C CYS A 604 -24.17 -10.70 30.47
N ILE A 605 -25.44 -10.52 30.12
CA ILE A 605 -26.51 -10.25 31.11
C ILE A 605 -26.77 -11.44 32.05
N ARG A 606 -26.40 -12.66 31.64
CA ARG A 606 -26.63 -13.90 32.41
C ARG A 606 -25.34 -14.45 33.05
N ALA A 607 -24.27 -13.65 33.10
CA ALA A 607 -22.96 -14.10 33.64
C ALA A 607 -23.06 -14.66 35.08
N GLY A 608 -23.94 -14.10 35.91
CA GLY A 608 -24.15 -14.56 37.29
C GLY A 608 -25.12 -15.73 37.45
N GLU A 609 -25.88 -16.08 36.39
CA GLU A 609 -26.91 -17.12 36.42
C GLU A 609 -26.47 -18.42 35.76
N LEU A 610 -25.59 -18.34 34.76
CA LEU A 610 -25.16 -19.49 33.99
C LEU A 610 -24.07 -20.25 34.73
N GLU A 611 -24.28 -21.55 34.91
CA GLU A 611 -23.24 -22.52 35.23
C GLU A 611 -22.73 -23.07 33.89
N LEU A 612 -21.57 -22.57 33.45
CA LEU A 612 -20.91 -23.02 32.24
C LEU A 612 -19.72 -23.88 32.68
N GLU A 613 -19.83 -25.19 32.50
CA GLU A 613 -18.72 -26.09 32.82
C GLU A 613 -17.55 -25.80 31.89
N ALA A 614 -16.35 -25.72 32.45
CA ALA A 614 -15.14 -25.87 31.67
C ALA A 614 -15.04 -27.32 31.19
N ALA A 615 -14.66 -27.52 29.92
CA ALA A 615 -14.45 -28.85 29.39
C ALA A 615 -13.38 -29.58 30.21
N SER A 616 -13.76 -30.70 30.83
CA SER A 616 -12.90 -31.57 31.65
C SER A 616 -11.88 -32.32 30.81
#